data_AF-M3A6A3-F1
#
_entry.id   AF-M3A6A3-F1
#
_cell.length_a   1.000
_cell.length_b   1.000
_cell.length_c   1.000
_cell.angle_alpha   90.00
_cell.angle_beta   90.00
_cell.angle_gamma   90.00
#
_symmetry.space_group_name_H-M   'P 1'
#
loop_
_entity.id
_entity.type
_entity.pdbx_description
1 polymer ?
#
loop_
_entity_poly.entity_id
_entity_poly.type
_entity_poly.pdbx_seq_one_letter_code
_entity_poly.pdbx_strand_id
1 'polypeptide(L)' 'MTFRWTDVGTLLTHLDAEANGESVDRDLAMEEARRLMALYPGMAAILAPIAERHSRQAA' A
#
# COMPACT_ATOMS: atom_id res chain seq x y z
N MET A 1 -17.49 0.70 -10.65
CA MET A 1 -16.98 0.49 -9.27
C MET A 1 -16.93 1.84 -8.58
N THR A 2 -17.47 1.92 -7.36
CA THR A 2 -17.43 3.15 -6.55
C THR A 2 -16.25 3.07 -5.61
N PHE A 3 -15.42 4.11 -5.58
CA PHE A 3 -14.30 4.21 -4.65
C PHE A 3 -14.78 4.19 -3.20
N ARG A 4 -14.12 3.38 -2.37
CA ARG A 4 -14.36 3.31 -0.92
C ARG A 4 -13.10 3.68 -0.15
N TRP A 5 -13.20 4.72 0.67
CA TRP A 5 -12.12 5.15 1.56
C TRP A 5 -11.64 4.04 2.51
N THR A 6 -12.54 3.13 2.90
CA THR A 6 -12.19 1.98 3.74
C THR A 6 -11.20 1.03 3.08
N ASP A 7 -11.17 0.96 1.74
CA ASP A 7 -10.27 0.06 1.03
C ASP A 7 -8.81 0.55 1.09
N VAL A 8 -8.59 1.87 1.15
CA VAL A 8 -7.26 2.47 1.26
C VAL A 8 -6.80 2.70 2.70
N GLY A 9 -7.71 2.60 3.67
CA GLY A 9 -7.44 2.90 5.07
C GLY A 9 -6.29 2.08 5.66
N THR A 10 -6.28 0.77 5.42
CA THR A 10 -5.22 -0.12 5.91
C THR A 10 -3.84 0.27 5.36
N LEU A 11 -3.74 0.56 4.05
CA LEU A 11 -2.48 0.97 3.45
C LEU A 11 -2.02 2.35 3.97
N LEU A 12 -2.94 3.29 4.15
CA LEU A 12 -2.62 4.62 4.67
C LEU A 12 -2.15 4.58 6.13
N THR A 13 -2.82 3.82 6.99
CA THR A 13 -2.38 3.61 8.38
C THR A 13 -0.97 3.00 8.42
N HIS A 14 -0.69 2.08 7.50
CA HIS A 14 0.63 1.46 7.40
C HIS A 14 1.72 2.44 7.01
N LEU A 15 1.47 3.26 5.99
CA LEU A 15 2.41 4.28 5.52
C LEU A 15 2.63 5.38 6.57
N ASP A 16 1.60 5.72 7.34
CA ASP A 16 1.70 6.66 8.45
C ASP A 16 2.58 6.12 9.59
N ALA A 17 2.35 4.87 10.00
CA ALA A 17 3.19 4.19 10.99
C ALA A 17 4.66 4.10 10.52
N GLU A 18 4.90 3.79 9.24
CA GLU A 18 6.25 3.76 8.66
C GLU A 18 6.89 5.16 8.64
N ALA A 19 6.12 6.21 8.31
CA ALA A 19 6.60 7.59 8.35
C ALA A 19 6.96 8.06 9.77
N ASN A 20 6.29 7.51 10.78
CA ASN A 20 6.58 7.72 12.20
C ASN A 20 7.74 6.84 12.72
N GLY A 21 8.34 6.01 11.86
CA GLY A 21 9.46 5.13 12.22
C GLY A 21 9.05 3.89 13.01
N GLU A 22 7.75 3.56 13.02
CA GLU A 22 7.25 2.36 13.68
C GLU A 22 7.58 1.10 12.88
N SER A 23 7.64 -0.04 13.58
CA SER A 23 7.80 -1.33 12.92
C SER A 23 6.47 -1.72 12.29
N VAL A 24 6.51 -1.91 10.98
CA VAL A 24 5.33 -2.22 10.18
C VAL A 24 5.54 -3.51 9.38
N ASP A 25 4.46 -4.27 9.19
CA ASP A 25 4.43 -5.49 8.38
C ASP A 25 4.50 -5.20 6.87
N ARG A 26 5.70 -5.17 6.33
CA ARG A 26 5.95 -4.76 4.93
C ARG A 26 5.25 -5.66 3.91
N ASP A 27 5.02 -6.93 4.24
CA ASP A 27 4.31 -7.85 3.35
C ASP A 27 2.85 -7.45 3.22
N LEU A 28 2.23 -7.06 4.35
CA LEU A 28 0.87 -6.50 4.36
C LEU A 28 0.74 -5.24 3.50
N ALA A 29 1.70 -4.30 3.57
CA ALA A 29 1.67 -3.10 2.73
C ALA A 29 1.77 -3.43 1.24
N MET A 30 2.62 -4.39 0.87
CA MET A 30 2.77 -4.83 -0.51
C MET A 30 1.49 -5.48 -1.03
N GLU A 31 0.87 -6.38 -0.25
CA GLU A 31 -0.37 -7.04 -0.61
C GLU A 31 -1.53 -6.05 -0.77
N GLU A 32 -1.68 -5.12 0.17
CA GLU A 32 -2.73 -4.10 0.09
C GLU A 32 -2.52 -3.12 -1.07
N ALA A 33 -1.27 -2.72 -1.36
CA ALA A 33 -0.97 -1.91 -2.54
C ALA A 33 -1.34 -2.66 -3.85
N ARG A 34 -1.00 -3.94 -3.96
CA ARG A 34 -1.36 -4.77 -5.14
C ARG A 34 -2.88 -4.95 -5.27
N ARG A 35 -3.56 -5.23 -4.16
CA ARG A 35 -5.02 -5.33 -4.10
C ARG A 35 -5.68 -4.03 -4.57
N LEU A 36 -5.20 -2.89 -4.09
CA LEU A 36 -5.73 -1.57 -4.47
C LEU A 36 -5.48 -1.24 -5.94
N MET A 37 -4.34 -1.65 -6.52
CA MET A 37 -4.10 -1.52 -7.96
C MET A 37 -5.10 -2.32 -8.80
N ALA A 38 -5.49 -3.52 -8.34
CA ALA A 38 -6.49 -4.33 -9.02
C ALA A 38 -7.92 -3.75 -8.90
N LEU A 39 -8.26 -3.19 -7.73
CA LEU A 39 -9.57 -2.58 -7.48
C LEU A 39 -9.71 -1.19 -8.15
N TYR A 40 -8.61 -0.44 -8.22
CA TYR A 40 -8.56 0.94 -8.68
C TYR A 40 -7.40 1.15 -9.66
N PRO A 41 -7.57 0.76 -10.95
CA PRO A 41 -6.50 0.86 -11.95
C PRO A 41 -5.94 2.28 -12.13
N GLY A 42 -6.78 3.31 -11.90
CA GLY A 42 -6.36 4.71 -11.94
C GLY A 42 -5.35 5.11 -10.86
N MET A 43 -5.17 4.29 -9.81
CA MET A 43 -4.20 4.51 -8.74
C MET A 43 -2.89 3.74 -8.95
N ALA A 44 -2.76 2.94 -10.02
CA ALA A 44 -1.59 2.10 -10.25
C ALA A 44 -0.28 2.88 -10.28
N ALA A 45 -0.28 4.08 -10.88
CA ALA A 45 0.92 4.94 -10.93
C ALA A 45 1.36 5.43 -9.53
N ILE A 46 0.44 5.53 -8.57
CA ILE A 46 0.72 5.96 -7.20
C ILE A 46 1.16 4.77 -6.34
N LEU A 47 0.51 3.62 -6.53
CA LEU A 47 0.69 2.43 -5.71
C LEU A 47 1.86 1.53 -6.14
N ALA A 48 2.22 1.52 -7.43
CA ALA A 48 3.31 0.70 -7.94
C ALA A 48 4.68 1.03 -7.28
N PRO A 49 5.08 2.30 -7.11
CA PRO A 49 6.31 2.63 -6.38
C PRO A 49 6.31 2.18 -4.93
N ILE A 50 5.15 2.19 -4.27
CA ILE A 50 5.00 1.73 -2.88
C ILE A 50 5.25 0.22 -2.82
N ALA A 51 4.53 -0.55 -3.64
CA ALA A 51 4.72 -2.00 -3.71
C ALA A 51 6.17 -2.39 -4.07
N GLU A 52 6.81 -1.65 -4.98
CA GLU A 52 8.20 -1.90 -5.38
C GLU A 52 9.20 -1.58 -4.27
N ARG A 53 9.00 -0.49 -3.52
CA ARG A 53 9.83 -0.14 -2.35
C ARG A 53 9.82 -1.27 -1.33
N HIS A 54 8.64 -1.74 -0.97
CA HIS A 54 8.49 -2.82 0.01
C HIS A 54 9.04 -4.14 -0.52
N SER A 55 8.88 -4.43 -1.82
CA SER A 55 9.48 -5.63 -2.44
C SER A 55 11.01 -5.62 -2.41
N ARG A 56 11.67 -4.47 -2.56
CA ARG A 56 13.14 -4.37 -2.54
C ARG A 56 13.75 -4.49 -1.15
N GLN A 57 12.98 -4.19 -0.11
CA GLN A 57 13.44 -4.26 1.28
C GLN A 57 13.13 -5.59 1.98
N ALA A 58 12.39 -6.48 1.31
CA ALA A 58 12.10 -7.83 1.75
C ALA A 58 13.09 -8.88 1.22
N ALA A 59 13.97 -8.50 0.28
CA ALA A 59 15.05 -9.32 -0.28
C ALA A 59 16.40 -8.99 0.38
#